data_AF-I2Q1C6-F1
#
_entry.id   AF-I2Q1C6-F1
#
_cell.length_a   1.000
_cell.length_b   1.000
_cell.length_c   1.000
_cell.angle_alpha   90.00
_cell.angle_beta   90.00
_cell.angle_gamma   90.00
#
_symmetry.space_group_name_H-M   'P 1'
#
loop_
_entity.id
_entity.type
_entity.pdbx_description
1 polymer ?
#
loop_
_entity_poly.entity_id
_entity_poly.type
_entity_poly.pdbx_seq_one_letter_code
_entity_poly.pdbx_strand_id
1 'polypeptide(L)' 'MTTPRGMVLPADWSALPRVQRLRLWLRGEGLTLAGLAARMGVHKSAPGKWLVSCSEPLPTRRRKELLGMGMPEKYLP' A
#
# COMPACT_ATOMS: atom_id res chain seq x y z
N MET A 1 2.63 -24.79 -11.03
CA MET A 1 3.92 -24.19 -10.61
C MET A 1 3.79 -22.69 -10.73
N THR A 2 4.02 -22.01 -9.61
CA THR A 2 3.85 -20.57 -9.34
C THR A 2 4.88 -19.74 -10.09
N THR A 3 4.45 -18.86 -10.99
CA THR A 3 5.29 -17.78 -11.50
C THR A 3 5.35 -16.69 -10.43
N PRO A 4 6.51 -16.36 -9.82
CA PRO A 4 6.62 -15.13 -9.07
C PRO A 4 6.47 -14.00 -10.08
N ARG A 5 5.42 -13.19 -9.93
CA ARG A 5 5.21 -11.97 -10.72
C ARG A 5 6.25 -10.94 -10.29
N GLY A 6 7.49 -11.15 -10.71
CA GLY A 6 8.55 -10.15 -10.71
C GLY A 6 8.25 -9.11 -11.77
N MET A 7 7.27 -8.24 -11.51
CA MET A 7 7.22 -6.97 -12.22
C MET A 7 8.33 -6.11 -11.63
N VAL A 8 9.43 -6.01 -12.37
CA VAL A 8 10.48 -5.02 -12.14
C VAL A 8 9.83 -3.64 -12.30
N LEU A 9 9.30 -3.12 -11.20
CA LEU A 9 8.88 -1.72 -11.09
C LEU A 9 10.13 -0.87 -11.42
N PRO A 10 10.03 0.19 -12.24
CA PRO A 10 11.17 1.06 -12.51
C PRO A 10 11.81 1.51 -11.19
N ALA A 11 13.15 1.44 -11.16
CA ALA A 11 13.94 1.50 -9.94
C ALA A 11 13.80 2.82 -9.17
N ASP A 12 13.29 3.88 -9.81
CA ASP A 12 13.12 5.17 -9.18
C ASP A 12 11.75 5.79 -9.47
N TRP A 13 10.89 5.76 -8.46
CA TRP A 13 9.63 6.50 -8.42
C TRP A 13 9.73 7.72 -7.49
N SER A 14 10.95 8.13 -7.14
CA SER A 14 11.19 9.11 -6.08
C SER A 14 10.64 10.49 -6.47
N ALA A 15 10.56 10.78 -7.77
CA ALA A 15 9.94 11.98 -8.33
C ALA A 15 8.39 12.00 -8.24
N LEU A 16 7.74 10.85 -7.97
CA LEU A 16 6.28 10.79 -7.90
C LEU A 16 5.75 11.18 -6.51
N PRO A 17 4.57 11.82 -6.44
CA PRO A 17 3.88 12.05 -5.19
C PRO A 17 3.59 10.73 -4.45
N ARG A 18 3.67 10.77 -3.11
CA ARG A 18 3.57 9.59 -2.22
C ARG A 18 2.38 8.69 -2.56
N VAL A 19 1.21 9.29 -2.77
CA VAL A 19 -0.05 8.59 -3.10
C VAL A 19 0.04 7.85 -4.43
N GLN A 20 0.73 8.41 -5.42
CA GLN A 20 0.88 7.78 -6.72
C GLN A 20 1.85 6.60 -6.64
N ARG A 21 2.93 6.72 -5.87
CA ARG A 21 3.83 5.59 -5.54
C ARG A 21 3.11 4.46 -4.82
N LEU A 22 2.27 4.78 -3.84
CA LEU A 22 1.41 3.81 -3.16
C LEU A 22 0.52 3.04 -4.15
N ARG A 23 -0.17 3.75 -5.05
CA ARG A 23 -1.05 3.13 -6.05
C ARG A 23 -0.28 2.21 -6.99
N LEU A 24 0.92 2.60 -7.38
CA LEU A 24 1.80 1.79 -8.23
C LEU A 24 2.30 0.54 -7.51
N TRP A 25 2.68 0.67 -6.24
CA TRP A 25 3.05 -0.48 -5.41
C TRP A 25 1.87 -1.46 -5.26
N LEU A 26 0.69 -0.96 -4.92
CA LEU A 26 -0.54 -1.77 -4.87
C LEU A 26 -0.81 -2.48 -6.20
N ARG A 27 -0.65 -1.77 -7.32
CA ARG A 27 -0.80 -2.35 -8.66
C ARG A 27 0.25 -3.43 -8.94
N GLY A 28 1.50 -3.24 -8.51
CA GLY A 28 2.56 -4.24 -8.62
C GLY A 28 2.25 -5.52 -7.83
N GLU A 29 1.66 -5.36 -6.64
CA GLU A 29 1.19 -6.48 -5.80
C GLU A 29 -0.14 -7.10 -6.31
N GLY A 30 -0.75 -6.54 -7.36
CA GLY A 30 -2.08 -6.95 -7.82
C GLY A 30 -3.19 -6.66 -6.80
N LEU A 31 -2.96 -5.73 -5.87
CA LEU A 31 -3.89 -5.32 -4.83
C LEU A 31 -4.61 -4.02 -5.21
N THR A 32 -5.86 -3.89 -4.77
CA THR A 32 -6.60 -2.62 -4.75
C THR A 32 -6.69 -2.11 -3.31
N LEU A 33 -7.06 -0.85 -3.10
CA LEU A 33 -7.31 -0.35 -1.73
C LEU A 33 -8.41 -1.16 -1.02
N ALA A 34 -9.44 -1.58 -1.76
CA ALA A 34 -10.48 -2.46 -1.23
C ALA A 34 -9.95 -3.86 -0.91
N GLY A 35 -9.08 -4.42 -1.76
CA GLY A 35 -8.41 -5.70 -1.50
C GLY A 35 -7.46 -5.64 -0.31
N LEU A 36 -6.74 -4.53 -0.14
CA LEU A 36 -5.92 -4.26 1.05
C LEU A 36 -6.79 -4.18 2.30
N ALA A 37 -7.94 -3.49 2.22
CA ALA A 37 -8.88 -3.41 3.32
C ALA A 37 -9.40 -4.80 3.73
N ALA A 38 -9.81 -5.62 2.76
CA ALA A 38 -10.27 -6.99 2.99
C ALA A 38 -9.17 -7.86 3.62
N ARG A 39 -7.95 -7.75 3.12
CA ARG A 39 -6.78 -8.50 3.62
C ARG A 39 -6.39 -8.10 5.05
N MET A 40 -6.61 -6.84 5.43
CA MET A 40 -6.41 -6.35 6.79
C MET A 40 -7.64 -6.57 7.69
N GLY A 41 -8.77 -7.01 7.15
CA GLY A 41 -10.04 -7.11 7.89
C GLY A 41 -10.54 -5.75 8.38
N VAL A 42 -10.42 -4.71 7.56
CA VAL A 42 -10.90 -3.34 7.87
C VAL A 42 -11.93 -2.88 6.86
N HIS A 43 -12.66 -1.82 7.20
CA HIS A 43 -13.65 -1.23 6.30
C HIS A 43 -12.98 -0.74 5.01
N LYS A 44 -13.64 -0.92 3.85
CA LYS A 44 -13.13 -0.60 2.51
C LYS A 44 -12.56 0.82 2.35
N SER A 45 -13.09 1.78 3.09
CA SER A 45 -12.65 3.18 3.05
C SER A 45 -11.45 3.50 3.95
N ALA A 46 -11.17 2.65 4.94
CA ALA A 46 -10.14 2.89 5.95
C ALA A 46 -8.72 3.10 5.37
N PRO A 47 -8.20 2.24 4.47
CA PRO A 47 -6.87 2.46 3.89
C PRO A 47 -6.81 3.73 3.03
N GLY A 48 -7.91 4.14 2.39
CA GLY A 48 -7.99 5.41 1.68
C GLY A 48 -7.83 6.60 2.63
N LYS A 49 -8.52 6.56 3.77
CA LYS A 49 -8.42 7.62 4.79
C LYS A 49 -7.04 7.72 5.42
N TRP A 50 -6.36 6.60 5.64
CA TRP A 50 -5.02 6.58 6.23
C TRP A 50 -3.92 6.95 5.23
N LEU A 51 -3.91 6.31 4.06
CA LEU A 51 -2.77 6.33 3.14
C LEU A 51 -2.91 7.38 2.03
N VAL A 52 -4.14 7.69 1.62
CA VAL A 52 -4.42 8.63 0.52
C VAL A 52 -4.78 10.01 1.06
N SER A 53 -5.86 10.10 1.83
CA SER A 53 -6.38 11.39 2.33
C SER A 53 -5.69 11.88 3.60
N CYS A 54 -5.03 10.99 4.36
CA CYS A 54 -4.51 11.27 5.70
C CYS A 54 -5.51 11.94 6.66
N SER A 55 -6.82 11.77 6.43
CA SER A 55 -7.86 12.34 7.30
C SER A 55 -7.96 11.62 8.63
N GLU A 56 -7.50 10.36 8.71
CA GLU A 56 -7.42 9.61 9.94
C GLU A 56 -5.98 9.12 10.16
N PRO A 57 -5.48 9.13 11.42
CA PRO A 57 -4.16 8.62 11.73
C PRO A 57 -4.09 7.11 11.47
N LEU A 58 -2.97 6.66 10.90
CA LEU A 58 -2.71 5.23 10.69
C LEU A 58 -2.41 4.56 12.04
N PRO A 59 -3.22 3.58 12.49
CA PRO A 59 -2.97 2.91 13.76
C PRO A 59 -1.64 2.16 13.74
N THR A 60 -0.85 2.23 14.82
CA THR A 60 0.47 1.58 14.92
C THR A 60 0.45 0.09 14.62
N ARG A 61 -0.60 -0.63 15.06
CA ARG A 61 -0.79 -2.06 14.74
C ARG A 61 -0.91 -2.29 13.24
N ARG A 62 -1.70 -1.45 12.55
CA ARG A 62 -1.90 -1.53 11.10
C ARG A 62 -0.67 -1.10 10.32
N ARG A 63 0.08 -0.12 10.83
CA ARG A 63 1.39 0.25 10.29
C ARG A 63 2.32 -0.97 10.26
N LYS A 64 2.45 -1.69 11.38
CA LYS A 64 3.27 -2.91 11.45
C LYS A 64 2.80 -4.00 10.49
N GLU A 65 1.49 -4.19 10.33
CA GLU A 65 0.96 -5.14 9.34
C GLU A 65 1.28 -4.76 7.90
N LEU A 66 1.19 -3.48 7.54
CA LEU A 66 1.57 -2.97 6.21
C LEU A 66 3.06 -3.21 5.94
N LEU A 67 3.92 -2.91 6.92
CA LEU A 67 5.35 -3.19 6.83
C LEU A 67 5.64 -4.69 6.70
N GLY A 68 4.94 -5.53 7.47
CA GLY A 68 5.04 -6.99 7.36
C GLY A 68 4.57 -7.55 6.02
N MET A 69 3.71 -6.83 5.31
CA MET A 69 3.31 -7.16 3.93
C MET A 69 4.34 -6.71 2.87
N GLY A 70 5.46 -6.12 3.28
CA GLY A 70 6.49 -5.62 2.36
C GLY A 70 6.21 -4.22 1.82
N MET A 71 5.26 -3.49 2.41
CA MET A 71 4.99 -2.10 2.02
C MET A 71 6.17 -1.22 2.48
N PRO A 72 6.78 -0.43 1.59
CA PRO A 72 7.86 0.48 1.96
C PRO A 72 7.38 1.60 2.90
N GLU A 73 8.17 1.90 3.94
CA GLU A 73 7.88 2.97 4.91
C GLU A 73 7.66 4.34 4.25
N LYS A 74 8.37 4.61 3.15
CA LYS A 74 8.24 5.84 2.34
C LYS A 74 6.86 6.07 1.73
N TYR A 75 5.97 5.07 1.74
CA TYR A 75 4.58 5.19 1.25
C TYR A 75 3.56 5.42 2.37
N LEU A 76 3.99 5.27 3.62
CA LEU A 76 3.17 5.51 4.80
C LEU A 76 3.19 7.02 5.14
N PRO A 77 2.12 7.54 5.76
CA PRO A 77 2.10 8.89 6.30
C PRO A 77 2.99 9.07 7.53
#